data_AF-A0A316P3H6-F1
#
_entry.id   AF-A0A316P3H6-F1
#
_cell.length_a   1.000
_cell.length_b   1.000
_cell.length_c   1.000
_cell.angle_alpha   90.00
_cell.angle_beta   90.00
_cell.angle_gamma   90.00
#
_symmetry.space_group_name_H-M   'P 1'
#
loop_
_entity.id
_entity.type
_entity.pdbx_description
1 polymer ?
#
loop_
_entity_poly.entity_id
_entity_poly.type
_entity_poly.pdbx_seq_one_letter_code
_entity_poly.pdbx_strand_id
1 'polypeptide(L)'
;MELWNEKDMPNCDINSKEYHSLMDLATKQAVTGIVAQSITDKKLNIKLSPEDAVKTLMQFQHIQQLNVLINAELIALAELFNKHNIKFIVFKGQTNAINYPHPLSRIPGDIDFYVPQEDLDKAISILKKNGMQILKTMAPYIIWNSPTTEFFSKCTLLF
;
A
#
# COMPACT_ATOMS: atom_id res chain seq x y z
N MET A 1 -21.56 -4.22 -15.13
CA MET A 1 -21.23 -2.95 -14.45
C MET A 1 -19.72 -2.93 -14.33
N GLU A 2 -19.04 -2.41 -15.34
CA GLU A 2 -17.58 -2.50 -15.48
C GLU A 2 -16.97 -1.16 -15.05
N LEU A 3 -16.27 -1.14 -13.92
CA LEU A 3 -15.69 0.07 -13.32
C LEU A 3 -14.54 0.68 -14.14
N TRP A 4 -14.02 -0.01 -15.15
CA TRP A 4 -12.80 0.35 -15.87
C TRP A 4 -12.88 0.08 -17.38
N ASN A 5 -14.02 0.37 -18.02
CA ASN A 5 -14.20 0.12 -19.45
C ASN A 5 -13.29 1.07 -20.27
N GLU A 6 -12.09 0.58 -20.63
CA GLU A 6 -11.07 1.22 -21.46
C GLU A 6 -11.53 1.38 -22.92
N LYS A 7 -12.56 2.18 -23.15
CA LYS A 7 -12.93 2.60 -24.51
C LYS A 7 -12.89 4.12 -24.56
N ASP A 8 -11.81 4.61 -25.16
CA ASP A 8 -11.64 5.97 -25.64
C ASP A 8 -11.27 7.00 -24.56
N MET A 9 -10.06 6.87 -23.99
CA MET A 9 -9.36 8.05 -23.50
C MET A 9 -8.78 8.80 -24.71
N PRO A 10 -9.05 10.11 -24.87
CA PRO A 10 -8.48 10.89 -25.96
C PRO A 10 -6.95 10.91 -25.84
N ASN A 11 -6.24 10.75 -26.96
CA ASN A 11 -4.81 11.05 -27.04
C ASN A 11 -4.61 12.47 -26.47
N CYS A 12 -4.01 12.59 -25.29
CA CYS A 12 -3.76 13.88 -24.66
C CYS A 12 -2.24 14.10 -24.53
N ASP A 13 -1.79 15.22 -25.11
CA ASP A 13 -0.47 15.75 -24.82
C ASP A 13 -0.62 16.58 -23.54
N ILE A 14 0.11 16.22 -22.48
CA ILE A 14 0.07 16.92 -21.19
C ILE A 14 1.34 17.77 -21.10
N ASN A 15 1.19 19.09 -21.01
CA ASN A 15 2.35 19.95 -20.80
C ASN A 15 2.87 19.86 -19.36
N SER A 16 4.10 20.29 -19.11
CA SER A 16 4.71 20.14 -17.78
C SER A 16 3.94 20.84 -16.65
N LYS A 17 3.23 21.94 -16.92
CA LYS A 17 2.41 22.62 -15.88
C LYS A 17 1.20 21.78 -15.48
N GLU A 18 0.53 21.21 -16.48
CA GLU A 18 -0.61 20.30 -16.28
C GLU A 18 -0.17 19.02 -15.58
N TYR A 19 0.97 18.45 -15.99
CA TYR A 19 1.56 17.27 -15.37
C TYR A 19 1.85 17.49 -13.88
N HIS A 20 2.54 18.58 -13.51
CA HIS A 20 2.83 18.86 -12.10
C HIS A 20 1.54 19.07 -11.29
N SER A 21 0.56 19.78 -11.86
CA SER A 21 -0.74 19.99 -11.20
C SER A 21 -1.49 18.66 -10.98
N LEU A 22 -1.44 17.76 -11.96
CA LEU A 22 -2.03 16.43 -11.90
C LEU A 22 -1.33 15.58 -10.82
N MET A 23 0.00 15.53 -10.82
CA MET A 23 0.76 14.74 -9.86
C MET A 23 0.64 15.27 -8.43
N ASP A 24 0.54 16.59 -8.26
CA ASP A 24 0.25 17.21 -6.96
C ASP A 24 -1.13 16.79 -6.44
N LEU A 25 -2.15 16.80 -7.30
CA LEU A 25 -3.49 16.34 -6.94
C LEU A 25 -3.49 14.85 -6.63
N ALA A 26 -2.83 14.04 -7.46
CA ALA A 26 -2.72 12.60 -7.28
C ALA A 26 -2.07 12.25 -5.93
N THR A 27 -1.06 13.03 -5.53
CA THR A 27 -0.38 12.87 -4.24
C THR A 27 -1.31 13.22 -3.08
N LYS A 28 -2.04 14.34 -3.15
CA LYS A 28 -3.00 14.73 -2.12
C LYS A 28 -4.13 13.72 -1.93
N GLN A 29 -4.51 13.04 -3.01
CA GLN A 29 -5.57 12.02 -3.00
C GLN A 29 -5.04 10.59 -2.79
N ALA A 30 -3.72 10.41 -2.60
CA ALA A 30 -3.06 9.10 -2.48
C ALA A 30 -3.31 8.14 -3.68
N VAL A 31 -3.44 8.69 -4.88
CA VAL A 31 -3.64 7.95 -6.15
C VAL A 31 -2.46 8.07 -7.12
N THR A 32 -1.30 8.58 -6.67
CA THR A 32 -0.11 8.80 -7.52
C THR A 32 0.29 7.55 -8.30
N GLY A 33 0.29 6.36 -7.69
CA GLY A 33 0.70 5.15 -8.40
C GLY A 33 -0.30 4.70 -9.46
N ILE A 34 -1.60 4.98 -9.29
CA ILE A 34 -2.63 4.72 -10.29
C ILE A 34 -2.45 5.68 -11.47
N VAL A 35 -2.26 6.98 -11.18
CA VAL A 35 -2.02 7.99 -12.22
C VAL A 35 -0.72 7.71 -12.98
N ALA A 36 0.36 7.36 -12.28
CA ALA A 36 1.64 7.01 -12.90
C ALA A 36 1.54 5.73 -13.74
N GLN A 37 0.77 4.74 -13.29
CA GLN A 37 0.47 3.55 -14.08
C GLN A 37 -0.31 3.88 -15.36
N SER A 38 -1.32 4.76 -15.29
CA SER A 38 -2.03 5.23 -16.50
C SER A 38 -1.11 5.97 -17.46
N ILE A 39 -0.28 6.90 -16.96
CA ILE A 39 0.65 7.67 -17.80
C ILE A 39 1.67 6.76 -18.50
N THR A 40 2.12 5.70 -17.82
CA THR A 40 3.07 4.73 -18.38
C THR A 40 2.40 3.65 -19.26
N ASP A 41 1.06 3.60 -19.31
CA ASP A 41 0.33 2.67 -20.16
C ASP A 41 0.44 3.09 -21.63
N LYS A 42 1.04 2.22 -22.43
CA LYS A 42 1.20 2.41 -23.88
C LYS A 42 -0.13 2.58 -24.61
N LYS A 43 -1.24 2.06 -24.07
CA LYS A 43 -2.57 2.22 -24.66
C LYS A 43 -3.06 3.66 -24.66
N LEU A 44 -2.63 4.46 -23.68
CA LEU A 44 -3.09 5.85 -23.52
C LEU A 44 -2.24 6.85 -24.30
N ASN A 45 -1.04 6.45 -24.75
CA ASN A 45 -0.16 7.22 -25.64
C ASN A 45 0.02 8.69 -25.20
N ILE A 46 0.14 8.90 -23.89
CA ILE A 46 0.32 10.22 -23.27
C ILE A 46 1.75 10.68 -23.53
N LYS A 47 1.91 11.87 -24.13
CA LYS A 47 3.23 12.49 -24.30
C LYS A 47 3.54 13.41 -23.15
N LEU A 48 4.70 13.18 -22.54
CA LEU A 48 5.30 14.02 -21.51
C LEU A 48 6.66 14.55 -21.96
N SER A 49 7.16 15.56 -21.26
CA SER A 49 8.57 15.91 -21.36
C SER A 49 9.45 14.72 -20.92
N PRO A 50 10.68 14.57 -21.44
CA PRO A 50 11.58 13.49 -21.01
C PRO A 50 11.83 13.46 -19.50
N GLU A 51 11.91 14.62 -18.85
CA GLU A 51 12.09 14.73 -17.39
C GLU A 51 10.87 14.20 -16.63
N ASP A 52 9.66 14.60 -17.04
CA ASP A 52 8.41 14.19 -16.40
C ASP A 52 8.14 12.70 -16.59
N ALA A 53 8.47 12.15 -17.77
CA ALA A 53 8.37 10.72 -18.05
C ALA A 53 9.28 9.89 -17.13
N VAL A 54 10.54 10.31 -16.93
CA VAL A 54 11.48 9.62 -16.04
C VAL A 54 11.02 9.71 -14.58
N LYS A 55 10.55 10.87 -14.12
CA LYS A 55 9.97 11.02 -12.77
C LYS A 55 8.78 10.08 -12.57
N THR A 56 7.86 10.03 -13.53
CA THR A 56 6.68 9.16 -13.47
C THR A 56 7.09 7.69 -13.35
N LEU A 57 8.04 7.24 -14.18
CA LEU A 57 8.52 5.85 -14.16
C LEU A 57 9.17 5.49 -12.81
N MET A 58 10.04 6.35 -12.29
CA MET A 58 10.68 6.13 -10.99
C MET A 58 9.66 6.05 -9.85
N GLN A 59 8.67 6.95 -9.84
CA GLN A 59 7.61 6.93 -8.83
C GLN A 59 6.78 5.65 -8.93
N PHE A 60 6.40 5.24 -10.14
CA PHE A 60 5.62 4.03 -10.35
C PHE A 60 6.38 2.78 -9.86
N GLN A 61 7.65 2.62 -10.27
CA GLN A 61 8.48 1.50 -9.84
C GLN A 61 8.70 1.48 -8.33
N HIS A 62 8.93 2.65 -7.72
CA HIS A 62 9.10 2.75 -6.28
C HIS A 62 7.84 2.30 -5.53
N ILE A 63 6.66 2.73 -5.97
CA ILE A 63 5.37 2.31 -5.38
C ILE A 63 5.18 0.80 -5.51
N GLN A 64 5.51 0.21 -6.66
CA GLN A 64 5.43 -1.23 -6.84
C GLN A 64 6.36 -1.99 -5.89
N GLN A 65 7.61 -1.52 -5.74
CA GLN A 65 8.57 -2.12 -4.82
C GLN A 65 8.09 -2.04 -3.37
N LEU A 66 7.55 -0.89 -2.95
CA LEU A 66 6.98 -0.74 -1.61
C LEU A 66 5.83 -1.72 -1.36
N ASN A 67 4.93 -1.91 -2.33
CA ASN A 67 3.86 -2.90 -2.19
C ASN A 67 4.40 -4.33 -2.08
N VAL A 68 5.44 -4.70 -2.84
CA VAL A 68 6.08 -6.01 -2.71
C VAL A 68 6.64 -6.22 -1.31
N LEU A 69 7.31 -5.22 -0.75
CA LEU A 69 7.87 -5.28 0.60
C LEU A 69 6.77 -5.42 1.67
N ILE A 70 5.70 -4.62 1.59
CA ILE A 70 4.61 -4.70 2.56
C ILE A 70 3.84 -6.02 2.43
N ASN A 71 3.68 -6.56 1.22
CA ASN A 71 3.03 -7.85 1.03
C ASN A 71 3.87 -9.00 1.61
N ALA A 72 5.20 -8.95 1.46
CA ALA A 72 6.10 -9.91 2.10
C ALA A 72 6.00 -9.84 3.63
N GLU A 73 5.94 -8.62 4.18
CA GLU A 73 5.77 -8.41 5.62
C GLU A 73 4.43 -8.93 6.14
N LEU A 74 3.35 -8.66 5.40
CA LEU A 74 2.02 -9.17 5.71
C LEU A 74 2.03 -10.71 5.81
N ILE A 75 2.67 -11.37 4.84
CA ILE A 75 2.79 -12.83 4.82
C ILE A 75 3.58 -13.31 6.04
N ALA A 76 4.73 -12.70 6.36
CA ALA A 76 5.54 -13.07 7.51
C ALA A 76 4.77 -12.92 8.85
N LEU A 77 4.01 -11.83 9.01
CA LEU A 77 3.16 -11.60 10.19
C LEU A 77 2.02 -12.63 10.28
N ALA A 78 1.37 -12.93 9.15
CA ALA A 78 0.32 -13.93 9.06
C ALA A 78 0.85 -15.34 9.42
N GLU A 79 2.02 -15.72 8.90
CA GLU A 79 2.68 -16.98 9.23
C GLU A 79 3.05 -17.05 10.72
N LEU A 80 3.55 -15.95 11.29
CA LEU A 80 3.86 -15.87 12.72
C LEU A 80 2.61 -16.12 13.58
N PHE A 81 1.48 -15.47 13.27
CA PHE A 81 0.23 -15.68 14.01
C PHE A 81 -0.30 -17.10 13.84
N ASN A 82 -0.30 -17.64 12.62
CA ASN A 82 -0.70 -19.02 12.34
C ASN A 82 0.15 -20.03 13.11
N LYS A 83 1.48 -19.88 13.11
CA LYS A 83 2.42 -20.75 13.84
C LYS A 83 2.12 -20.81 15.33
N HIS A 84 1.62 -19.72 15.89
CA HIS A 84 1.29 -19.63 17.31
C HIS A 84 -0.20 -19.89 17.62
N ASN A 85 -1.02 -20.30 16.65
CA ASN A 85 -2.47 -20.47 16.80
C ASN A 85 -3.11 -19.20 17.39
N ILE A 86 -2.82 -18.04 16.80
CA ILE A 86 -3.47 -16.76 17.09
C ILE A 86 -4.48 -16.53 15.96
N LYS A 87 -5.76 -16.34 16.29
CA LYS A 87 -6.75 -15.96 15.29
C LYS A 87 -6.53 -14.50 14.88
N PHE A 88 -6.62 -14.23 13.58
CA PHE A 88 -6.54 -12.86 13.07
C PHE A 88 -7.35 -12.69 11.78
N ILE A 89 -7.69 -11.45 11.49
CA ILE A 89 -8.23 -11.02 10.19
C ILE A 89 -7.36 -9.87 9.68
N VAL A 90 -6.93 -9.95 8.44
CA VAL A 90 -6.30 -8.83 7.73
C VAL A 90 -7.42 -8.05 7.05
N PHE A 91 -7.41 -6.73 7.12
CA PHE A 91 -8.43 -5.92 6.46
C PHE A 91 -7.88 -4.57 5.97
N LYS A 92 -8.74 -3.77 5.33
CA LYS A 92 -8.42 -2.47 4.71
C LYS A 92 -7.46 -2.56 3.51
N GLY A 93 -6.37 -1.80 3.54
CA GLY A 93 -5.61 -1.41 2.36
C GLY A 93 -5.11 -2.58 1.55
N GLN A 94 -4.50 -3.58 2.21
CA GLN A 94 -3.91 -4.72 1.52
C GLN A 94 -4.95 -5.74 1.04
N THR A 95 -6.07 -5.92 1.75
CA THR A 95 -7.15 -6.78 1.25
C THR A 95 -7.90 -6.14 0.08
N ASN A 96 -8.08 -4.81 0.11
CA ASN A 96 -8.76 -4.09 -0.95
C ASN A 96 -7.91 -3.94 -2.22
N ALA A 97 -6.58 -4.02 -2.11
CA ALA A 97 -5.65 -3.91 -3.25
C ALA A 97 -5.94 -4.96 -4.34
N ILE A 98 -6.42 -6.15 -3.96
CA ILE A 98 -6.76 -7.25 -4.88
C ILE A 98 -7.85 -6.86 -5.89
N ASN A 99 -8.71 -5.90 -5.52
CA ASN A 99 -9.81 -5.45 -6.37
C ASN A 99 -9.41 -4.38 -7.40
N TYR A 100 -8.15 -3.91 -7.37
CA TYR A 100 -7.63 -2.99 -8.37
C TYR A 100 -7.15 -3.76 -9.60
N PRO A 101 -7.31 -3.23 -10.83
CA PRO A 101 -6.76 -3.86 -12.04
C PRO A 101 -5.25 -4.11 -11.93
N HIS A 102 -4.53 -3.20 -11.24
CA HIS A 102 -3.11 -3.33 -10.95
C HIS A 102 -2.86 -3.16 -9.43
N PRO A 103 -2.87 -4.25 -8.65
CA PRO A 103 -2.79 -4.19 -7.19
C PRO A 103 -1.57 -3.43 -6.66
N LEU A 104 -0.42 -3.57 -7.33
CA LEU A 104 0.85 -2.94 -6.93
C LEU A 104 0.94 -1.43 -7.26
N SER A 105 -0.06 -0.87 -7.92
CA SER A 105 -0.12 0.58 -8.24
C SER A 105 -0.72 1.41 -7.11
N ARG A 106 -1.36 0.79 -6.12
CA ARG A 106 -1.94 1.49 -4.98
C ARG A 106 -0.83 2.07 -4.11
N ILE A 107 -1.01 3.28 -3.57
CA ILE A 107 -0.08 3.79 -2.55
C ILE A 107 -0.16 2.87 -1.31
N PRO A 108 0.97 2.24 -0.92
CA PRO A 108 0.99 1.39 0.26
C PRO A 108 0.69 2.22 1.51
N GLY A 109 0.08 1.58 2.50
CA GLY A 109 -0.13 2.16 3.81
C GLY A 109 0.10 1.10 4.89
N ASP A 110 -0.42 1.39 6.07
CA ASP A 110 -0.33 0.51 7.24
C ASP A 110 -0.95 -0.88 7.00
N ILE A 111 -0.42 -1.89 7.69
CA ILE A 111 -1.02 -3.23 7.73
C ILE A 111 -1.98 -3.29 8.92
N ASP A 112 -3.26 -3.56 8.64
CA ASP A 112 -4.30 -3.64 9.66
C ASP A 112 -4.66 -5.10 9.96
N PHE A 113 -4.48 -5.48 11.22
CA PHE A 113 -4.91 -6.75 11.78
C PHE A 113 -6.03 -6.54 12.78
N TYR A 114 -6.99 -7.45 12.79
CA TYR A 114 -7.93 -7.62 13.87
C TYR A 114 -7.59 -8.93 14.58
N VAL A 115 -7.47 -8.88 15.90
CA VAL A 115 -7.22 -10.06 16.73
C VAL A 115 -8.31 -10.11 17.81
N PRO A 116 -9.02 -11.23 17.98
CA PRO A 116 -10.01 -11.38 19.04
C PRO A 116 -9.39 -11.13 20.41
N GLN A 117 -10.18 -10.57 21.34
CA GLN A 117 -9.70 -10.22 22.67
C GLN A 117 -9.08 -11.42 23.42
N GLU A 118 -9.56 -12.65 23.18
CA GLU A 118 -9.01 -13.88 23.78
C GLU A 118 -7.54 -14.16 23.40
N ASP A 119 -7.10 -13.69 22.23
CA ASP A 119 -5.76 -13.94 21.68
C ASP A 119 -4.86 -12.68 21.74
N LEU A 120 -5.39 -11.54 22.20
CA LEU A 120 -4.69 -10.25 22.21
C LEU A 120 -3.38 -10.29 23.00
N ASP A 121 -3.43 -10.73 24.26
CA ASP A 121 -2.24 -10.77 25.13
C ASP A 121 -1.16 -11.70 24.57
N LYS A 122 -1.60 -12.81 23.98
CA LYS A 122 -0.74 -13.77 23.31
C LYS A 122 -0.09 -13.14 22.07
N ALA A 123 -0.85 -12.44 21.24
CA ALA A 123 -0.34 -11.71 20.09
C ALA A 123 0.72 -10.68 20.51
N ILE A 124 0.43 -9.82 21.48
CA ILE A 124 1.39 -8.84 22.00
C ILE A 124 2.68 -9.49 22.49
N SER A 125 2.56 -10.61 23.22
CA SER A 125 3.71 -11.38 23.72
C SER A 125 4.58 -11.90 22.57
N ILE A 126 3.96 -12.46 21.54
CA ILE A 126 4.66 -13.00 20.36
C ILE A 126 5.32 -11.89 19.55
N LEU A 127 4.64 -10.77 19.30
CA LEU A 127 5.21 -9.61 18.60
C LEU A 127 6.48 -9.12 19.31
N LYS A 128 6.41 -8.90 20.63
CA LYS A 128 7.57 -8.47 21.44
C LYS A 128 8.72 -9.47 21.41
N LYS A 129 8.43 -10.78 21.51
CA LYS A 129 9.44 -11.85 21.45
C LYS A 129 10.17 -11.90 20.10
N ASN A 130 9.52 -11.47 19.03
CA ASN A 130 10.11 -11.40 17.68
C ASN A 130 10.71 -10.02 17.37
N GLY A 131 11.03 -9.22 18.39
CA GLY A 131 11.75 -7.95 18.23
C GLY A 131 10.90 -6.77 17.75
N MET A 132 9.57 -6.92 17.68
CA MET A 132 8.69 -5.83 17.29
C MET A 132 8.53 -4.83 18.42
N GLN A 133 8.62 -3.55 18.07
CA GLN A 133 8.55 -2.45 19.04
C GLN A 133 7.12 -1.91 19.09
N ILE A 134 6.45 -2.09 20.23
CA ILE A 134 5.15 -1.47 20.47
C ILE A 134 5.35 0.04 20.66
N LEU A 135 4.85 0.82 19.71
CA LEU A 135 4.96 2.27 19.70
C LEU A 135 3.87 2.93 20.54
N LYS A 136 2.65 2.37 20.51
CA LYS A 136 1.49 2.95 21.17
C LYS A 136 0.50 1.87 21.56
N THR A 137 -0.05 1.99 22.75
CA THR A 137 -1.18 1.21 23.23
C THR A 137 -2.29 2.19 23.61
N MET A 138 -3.39 2.19 22.86
CA MET A 138 -4.58 2.98 23.16
C MET A 138 -5.79 2.16 22.78
N ALA A 139 -6.67 1.82 23.71
CA ALA A 139 -7.90 1.10 23.35
C ALA A 139 -8.66 1.84 22.23
N PRO A 140 -9.12 1.15 21.17
CA PRO A 140 -9.09 -0.30 20.92
C PRO A 140 -7.94 -0.79 20.01
N TYR A 141 -6.79 -0.11 19.99
CA TYR A 141 -5.69 -0.40 19.07
C TYR A 141 -4.27 -0.41 19.64
N ILE A 142 -3.40 -1.19 19.00
CA ILE A 142 -1.96 -1.22 19.25
C ILE A 142 -1.22 -0.90 17.97
N ILE A 143 -0.26 0.01 18.04
CA ILE A 143 0.65 0.33 16.94
C ILE A 143 2.01 -0.25 17.25
N TRP A 144 2.60 -0.98 16.30
CA TRP A 144 3.99 -1.43 16.38
C TRP A 144 4.75 -1.18 15.10
N ASN A 145 6.07 -1.17 15.23
CA ASN A 145 6.99 -1.21 14.10
C ASN A 145 7.51 -2.64 13.92
N SER A 146 7.56 -3.08 12.67
CA SER A 146 8.27 -4.29 12.29
C SER A 146 9.78 -4.01 12.11
N PRO A 147 10.67 -4.89 12.60
CA PRO A 147 12.12 -4.73 12.44
C PRO A 147 12.63 -4.95 11.01
N THR A 148 11.82 -5.56 10.14
CA THR A 148 12.18 -5.95 8.77
C THR A 148 12.04 -4.81 7.76
N THR A 149 11.34 -3.72 8.10
CA THR A 149 11.16 -2.58 7.22
C THR A 149 11.55 -1.28 7.92
N GLU A 150 12.71 -0.71 7.55
CA GLU A 150 13.05 0.69 7.82
C GLU A 150 12.02 1.67 7.21
N PHE A 151 11.16 1.17 6.31
CA PHE A 151 10.10 1.90 5.63
C PHE A 151 8.73 1.58 6.22
N PHE A 152 8.28 2.44 7.15
CA PHE A 152 6.88 2.85 7.37
C PHE A 152 5.76 1.79 7.32
N SER A 153 5.96 0.61 7.91
CA SER A 153 4.84 -0.28 8.19
C SER A 153 4.41 -0.09 9.64
N LYS A 154 3.70 1.00 9.94
CA LYS A 154 2.95 1.03 11.21
C LYS A 154 1.88 -0.03 11.06
N CYS A 155 1.93 -1.04 11.90
CA CYS A 155 0.89 -2.05 11.89
C CYS A 155 -0.09 -1.71 13.01
N THR A 156 -1.39 -1.84 12.74
CA THR A 156 -2.44 -1.56 13.72
C THR A 156 -3.17 -2.85 14.04
N LEU A 157 -3.26 -3.19 15.32
CA LEU A 157 -4.02 -4.32 15.80
C LEU A 157 -5.26 -3.75 16.49
N LEU A 158 -6.43 -3.98 15.89
CA LEU A 158 -7.72 -3.69 16.52
C LEU A 158 -8.19 -4.90 17.32
N PHE A 159 -8.78 -4.65 18.48
CA PHE A 159 -9.37 -5.67 19.34
C PHE A 159 -10.74 -5.23 19.88
#